data_AF-A0A6X7ZDA9-F1
#
_entry.id   AF-A0A6X7ZDA9-F1
#
_cell.length_a   1.000
_cell.length_b   1.000
_cell.length_c   1.000
_cell.angle_alpha   90.00
_cell.angle_beta   90.00
_cell.angle_gamma   90.00
#
_symmetry.space_group_name_H-M   'P 1'
#
loop_
_entity.id
_entity.type
_entity.pdbx_description
1 polymer ?
#
loop_
_entity_poly.entity_id
_entity_poly.type
_entity_poly.pdbx_seq_one_letter_code
_entity_poly.pdbx_strand_id
1 'polypeptide(L)'
;RLKVFSINIIPEGSPNIVLQQLSNIVLMDDPFKKKKRNADYPSNSYFSDLHVRYSGVHNSVIGFGDFNIAGSDYAESGGPAYVVTIHVSYLDSNEFDAMSVRHFSSVDDGTPSNPSGKFQQALEKLVLHDQNFPKFFDNTSGLRGFKSLHARRHYPGLGQVKQLSMQHHIETIC
;
A
#
# COMPACT_ATOMS: atom_id res chain seq x y z
N ARG A 1 5.34 -40.06 -9.37
CA ARG A 1 4.08 -39.39 -8.97
C ARG A 1 4.45 -38.02 -8.40
N LEU A 2 4.18 -36.92 -9.11
CA LEU A 2 4.40 -35.58 -8.57
C LEU A 2 3.43 -35.37 -7.40
N LYS A 3 3.93 -35.06 -6.19
CA LYS A 3 3.08 -34.59 -5.10
C LYS A 3 2.58 -33.20 -5.50
N VAL A 4 1.28 -33.06 -5.69
CA VAL A 4 0.64 -31.75 -5.87
C VAL A 4 0.70 -31.05 -4.52
N PHE A 5 1.42 -29.93 -4.45
CA PHE A 5 1.43 -29.06 -3.28
C PHE A 5 0.22 -28.13 -3.38
N SER A 6 -0.73 -28.26 -2.46
CA SER A 6 -1.91 -27.37 -2.39
C SER A 6 -1.68 -26.30 -1.33
N ILE A 7 -1.93 -25.04 -1.69
CA ILE A 7 -1.98 -23.89 -0.78
C ILE A 7 -3.44 -23.53 -0.54
N ASN A 8 -3.79 -23.28 0.72
CA ASN A 8 -5.11 -22.77 1.10
C ASN A 8 -5.00 -21.28 1.42
N ILE A 9 -5.72 -20.43 0.70
CA ILE A 9 -5.77 -18.99 0.98
C ILE A 9 -7.08 -18.72 1.73
N ILE A 10 -6.99 -18.18 2.94
CA ILE A 10 -8.17 -17.89 3.77
C ILE A 10 -8.04 -16.49 4.39
N PRO A 11 -9.15 -15.85 4.79
CA PRO A 11 -9.10 -14.58 5.51
C PRO A 11 -8.29 -14.69 6.81
N GLU A 12 -7.50 -13.67 7.13
CA GLU A 12 -6.67 -13.61 8.34
C GLU A 12 -7.46 -13.89 9.63
N GLY A 13 -8.67 -13.33 9.76
CA GLY A 13 -9.57 -13.53 10.90
C GLY A 13 -10.38 -14.84 10.89
N SER A 14 -9.95 -15.86 10.13
CA SER A 14 -10.67 -17.14 10.06
C SER A 14 -10.72 -17.85 11.42
N PRO A 15 -11.86 -18.46 11.81
CA PRO A 15 -11.97 -19.16 13.08
C PRO A 15 -10.95 -20.31 13.23
N ASN A 16 -10.49 -20.57 14.46
CA ASN A 16 -9.51 -21.63 14.75
C ASN A 16 -9.90 -23.02 14.23
N ILE A 17 -11.20 -23.32 14.15
CA ILE A 17 -11.68 -24.60 13.60
C ILE A 17 -11.30 -24.77 12.12
N VAL A 18 -11.25 -23.68 11.35
CA VAL A 18 -10.80 -23.69 9.95
C VAL A 18 -9.30 -23.95 9.88
N LEU A 19 -8.52 -23.30 10.76
CA LEU A 19 -7.05 -23.48 10.84
C LEU A 19 -6.66 -24.93 11.18
N GLN A 20 -7.47 -25.61 11.98
CA GLN A 20 -7.26 -27.01 12.37
C GLN A 20 -7.59 -28.02 11.25
N GLN A 21 -8.44 -27.63 10.30
CA GLN A 21 -8.89 -28.52 9.21
C GLN A 21 -8.04 -28.38 7.94
N LEU A 22 -7.21 -27.34 7.85
CA LEU A 22 -6.39 -27.03 6.68
C LEU A 22 -4.89 -27.13 6.98
N SER A 23 -4.12 -27.28 5.92
CA SER A 23 -2.65 -27.25 5.92
C SER A 23 -2.15 -26.31 4.82
N ASN A 24 -0.89 -25.86 4.91
CA ASN A 24 -0.28 -24.93 3.95
C ASN A 24 -1.13 -23.68 3.74
N ILE A 25 -1.45 -22.99 4.83
CA ILE A 25 -2.35 -21.84 4.85
C ILE A 25 -1.58 -20.56 4.55
N VAL A 26 -2.13 -19.72 3.68
CA VAL A 26 -1.73 -18.33 3.49
C VAL A 26 -2.88 -17.46 3.97
N LEU A 27 -2.61 -16.58 4.94
CA LEU A 27 -3.60 -15.64 5.45
C LEU A 27 -3.71 -14.44 4.51
N MET A 28 -4.91 -14.09 4.08
CA MET A 28 -5.17 -12.94 3.24
C MET A 28 -5.90 -11.85 4.04
N ASP A 29 -5.43 -10.61 3.95
CA ASP A 29 -6.04 -9.46 4.60
C ASP A 29 -6.30 -8.32 3.60
N ASP A 30 -7.33 -7.50 3.85
CA ASP A 30 -7.59 -6.25 3.11
C ASP A 30 -7.59 -5.06 4.09
N PRO A 31 -6.41 -4.70 4.61
CA PRO A 31 -6.32 -3.71 5.68
C PRO A 31 -6.48 -2.27 5.19
N PHE A 32 -6.41 -2.02 3.87
CA PHE A 32 -6.39 -0.67 3.35
C PHE A 32 -7.74 0.03 3.52
N LYS A 33 -7.81 0.94 4.50
CA LYS A 33 -9.02 1.72 4.81
C LYS A 33 -9.29 2.80 3.74
N LYS A 34 -9.82 2.37 2.59
CA LYS A 34 -10.20 3.26 1.49
C LYS A 34 -11.10 4.39 1.98
N LYS A 35 -10.79 5.61 1.55
CA LYS A 35 -11.66 6.78 1.73
C LYS A 35 -12.43 7.07 0.46
N LYS A 36 -13.68 7.52 0.61
CA LYS A 36 -14.52 7.94 -0.51
C LYS A 36 -13.89 9.10 -1.28
N ARG A 37 -13.19 9.99 -0.60
CA ARG A 37 -12.41 11.09 -1.21
C ARG A 37 -10.96 11.02 -0.75
N ASN A 38 -10.06 11.33 -1.67
CA ASN A 38 -8.63 11.44 -1.40
C ASN A 38 -8.29 12.53 -0.36
N ALA A 39 -9.12 13.58 -0.29
CA ALA A 39 -9.02 14.64 0.72
C ALA A 39 -9.23 14.15 2.16
N ASP A 40 -9.92 13.02 2.34
CA ASP A 40 -10.29 12.50 3.67
C ASP A 40 -9.24 11.55 4.26
N TYR A 41 -8.13 11.29 3.55
CA TYR A 41 -7.02 10.53 4.12
C TYR A 41 -6.28 11.38 5.16
N PRO A 42 -6.02 10.83 6.38
CA PRO A 42 -5.08 11.45 7.31
C PRO A 42 -3.66 11.40 6.73
N SER A 43 -2.72 12.12 7.35
CA SER A 43 -1.31 12.06 6.93
C SER A 43 -0.70 10.65 7.05
N ASN A 44 -1.15 9.88 8.03
CA ASN A 44 -0.73 8.50 8.25
C ASN A 44 -1.92 7.60 8.60
N SER A 45 -1.92 6.38 8.07
CA SER A 45 -2.87 5.33 8.45
C SER A 45 -2.12 4.03 8.76
N TYR A 46 -2.49 3.39 9.86
CA TYR A 46 -2.12 1.99 10.09
C TYR A 46 -2.62 1.11 8.94
N PHE A 47 -1.77 0.20 8.46
CA PHE A 47 -2.11 -0.80 7.46
C PHE A 47 -2.26 -2.16 8.15
N SER A 48 -1.18 -2.91 8.36
CA SER A 48 -1.24 -4.25 8.94
C SER A 48 0.09 -4.67 9.55
N ASP A 49 0.01 -5.53 10.56
CA ASP A 49 1.11 -6.22 11.22
C ASP A 49 1.18 -7.70 10.80
N LEU A 50 0.33 -8.14 9.86
CA LEU A 50 0.20 -9.55 9.49
C LEU A 50 1.53 -10.17 9.04
N HIS A 51 2.35 -9.40 8.32
CA HIS A 51 3.67 -9.83 7.88
C HIS A 51 4.63 -10.18 9.04
N VAL A 52 4.41 -9.58 10.22
CA VAL A 52 5.18 -9.86 11.44
C VAL A 52 4.61 -11.08 12.17
N ARG A 53 3.28 -11.18 12.29
CA ARG A 53 2.63 -12.14 13.21
C ARG A 53 2.10 -13.42 12.57
N TYR A 54 2.01 -13.53 11.25
CA TYR A 54 1.34 -14.68 10.58
C TYR A 54 1.88 -16.05 11.04
N SER A 55 3.20 -16.13 11.27
CA SER A 55 3.89 -17.37 11.69
C SER A 55 3.50 -17.81 13.10
N GLY A 56 3.02 -16.90 13.94
CA GLY A 56 2.54 -17.17 15.29
C GLY A 56 1.05 -17.53 15.37
N VAL A 57 0.29 -17.42 14.27
CA VAL A 57 -1.17 -17.63 14.28
C VAL A 57 -1.52 -19.11 14.47
N HIS A 58 -0.92 -20.01 13.69
CA HIS A 58 -1.09 -21.46 13.81
C HIS A 58 0.00 -22.21 13.04
N ASN A 59 0.37 -23.43 13.48
CA ASN A 59 1.44 -24.23 12.85
C ASN A 59 1.18 -24.58 11.37
N SER A 60 -0.08 -24.53 10.92
CA SER A 60 -0.46 -24.76 9.51
C SER A 60 -0.28 -23.53 8.61
N VAL A 61 -0.03 -22.35 9.18
CA VAL A 61 0.14 -21.09 8.45
C VAL A 61 1.58 -20.97 7.97
N ILE A 62 1.74 -20.87 6.64
CA ILE A 62 3.04 -20.85 5.97
C ILE A 62 3.31 -19.51 5.26
N GLY A 63 2.34 -18.59 5.26
CA GLY A 63 2.50 -17.29 4.63
C GLY A 63 1.34 -16.34 4.88
N PHE A 64 1.44 -15.18 4.25
CA PHE A 64 0.42 -14.14 4.27
C PHE A 64 0.35 -13.44 2.90
N GLY A 65 -0.66 -12.60 2.72
CA GLY A 65 -0.80 -11.69 1.60
C GLY A 65 -1.80 -10.59 1.92
N ASP A 66 -1.76 -9.53 1.13
CA ASP A 66 -2.69 -8.41 1.23
C ASP A 66 -3.09 -7.86 -0.15
N PHE A 67 -4.09 -6.99 -0.18
CA PHE A 67 -4.54 -6.29 -1.38
C PHE A 67 -3.81 -4.96 -1.64
N ASN A 68 -2.69 -4.71 -0.96
CA ASN A 68 -1.89 -3.49 -0.97
C ASN A 68 -2.75 -2.21 -0.85
N ILE A 69 -2.25 -1.07 -1.34
CA ILE A 69 -2.98 0.19 -1.39
C ILE A 69 -4.16 0.19 -2.39
N ALA A 70 -4.33 -0.88 -3.18
CA ALA A 70 -5.40 -1.03 -4.14
C ALA A 70 -6.70 -1.49 -3.51
N GLY A 71 -6.64 -2.31 -2.45
CA GLY A 71 -7.76 -2.98 -1.77
C GLY A 71 -8.57 -3.93 -2.65
N SER A 72 -9.45 -4.74 -2.05
CA SER A 72 -10.20 -5.80 -2.75
C SER A 72 -11.35 -5.28 -3.63
N ASP A 73 -11.94 -4.13 -3.30
CA ASP A 73 -13.05 -3.58 -4.10
C ASP A 73 -12.64 -3.27 -5.54
N TYR A 74 -13.43 -3.78 -6.48
CA TYR A 74 -13.36 -3.44 -7.89
C TYR A 74 -14.22 -2.20 -8.22
N ALA A 75 -13.70 -1.34 -9.08
CA ALA A 75 -14.45 -0.23 -9.66
C ALA A 75 -14.16 -0.15 -11.17
N GLU A 76 -15.21 -0.03 -11.99
CA GLU A 76 -15.08 0.05 -13.46
C GLU A 76 -14.32 1.28 -13.94
N SER A 77 -14.33 2.36 -13.16
CA SER A 77 -13.63 3.59 -13.48
C SER A 77 -13.11 4.29 -12.23
N GLY A 78 -12.12 5.17 -12.44
CA GLY A 78 -11.72 6.13 -11.42
C GLY A 78 -12.73 7.26 -11.34
N GLY A 79 -12.98 7.75 -10.12
CA GLY A 79 -13.70 9.00 -9.91
C GLY A 79 -12.87 10.22 -10.33
N PRO A 80 -13.51 11.38 -10.51
CA PRO A 80 -12.82 12.64 -10.80
C PRO A 80 -11.75 12.97 -9.74
N ALA A 81 -10.57 13.39 -10.19
CA ALA A 81 -9.42 13.65 -9.33
C ALA A 81 -9.45 15.06 -8.70
N TYR A 82 -10.35 15.27 -7.74
CA TYR A 82 -10.41 16.50 -6.95
C TYR A 82 -9.14 16.72 -6.12
N VAL A 83 -8.61 15.63 -5.55
CA VAL A 83 -7.33 15.57 -4.85
C VAL A 83 -6.55 14.37 -5.38
N VAL A 84 -5.26 14.57 -5.64
CA VAL A 84 -4.34 13.46 -5.93
C VAL A 84 -3.59 13.11 -4.66
N THR A 85 -3.62 11.84 -4.27
CA THR A 85 -2.89 11.32 -3.12
C THR A 85 -1.91 10.24 -3.58
N ILE A 86 -0.65 10.37 -3.16
CA ILE A 86 0.37 9.32 -3.30
C ILE A 86 0.44 8.56 -1.97
N HIS A 87 0.37 7.23 -2.05
CA HIS A 87 0.39 6.35 -0.90
C HIS A 87 1.76 5.67 -0.82
N VAL A 88 2.47 5.85 0.29
CA VAL A 88 3.82 5.29 0.47
C VAL A 88 3.86 4.52 1.79
N SER A 89 4.04 3.21 1.68
CA SER A 89 4.14 2.31 2.83
C SER A 89 5.48 2.44 3.53
N TYR A 90 5.52 2.12 4.82
CA TYR A 90 6.75 1.98 5.59
C TYR A 90 6.51 1.07 6.78
N LEU A 91 7.57 0.47 7.30
CA LEU A 91 7.54 -0.30 8.55
C LEU A 91 7.83 0.63 9.73
N ASP A 92 6.93 0.69 10.70
CA ASP A 92 7.10 1.54 11.87
C ASP A 92 7.78 0.78 13.00
N SER A 93 9.08 1.05 13.21
CA SER A 93 9.86 0.42 14.27
C SER A 93 9.34 0.70 15.68
N ASN A 94 8.52 1.74 15.86
CA ASN A 94 7.89 2.03 17.15
C ASN A 94 6.59 1.24 17.36
N GLU A 95 6.05 0.62 16.30
CA GLU A 95 4.86 -0.22 16.31
C GLU A 95 5.20 -1.67 15.92
N PHE A 96 6.29 -2.21 16.45
CA PHE A 96 6.72 -3.61 16.22
C PHE A 96 6.90 -3.95 14.73
N ASP A 97 7.43 -3.00 13.95
CA ASP A 97 7.58 -3.09 12.50
C ASP A 97 6.25 -3.29 11.76
N ALA A 98 5.11 -2.96 12.37
CA ALA A 98 3.83 -2.95 11.68
C ALA A 98 3.88 -1.97 10.50
N MET A 99 3.18 -2.32 9.42
CA MET A 99 3.14 -1.48 8.25
C MET A 99 2.15 -0.34 8.46
N SER A 100 2.58 0.86 8.10
CA SER A 100 1.76 2.05 7.96
C SER A 100 1.83 2.59 6.53
N VAL A 101 0.86 3.41 6.16
CA VAL A 101 0.82 4.13 4.88
C VAL A 101 0.80 5.63 5.15
N ARG A 102 1.82 6.32 4.65
CA ARG A 102 1.84 7.78 4.60
C ARG A 102 1.14 8.28 3.35
N HIS A 103 0.28 9.27 3.53
CA HIS A 103 -0.53 9.86 2.45
C HIS A 103 -0.02 11.26 2.10
N PHE A 104 0.40 11.44 0.86
CA PHE A 104 0.81 12.74 0.33
C PHE A 104 -0.26 13.27 -0.62
N SER A 105 -1.13 14.14 -0.09
CA SER A 105 -2.26 14.70 -0.84
C SER A 105 -1.94 16.08 -1.43
N SER A 106 -2.45 16.37 -2.62
CA SER A 106 -2.51 17.72 -3.17
C SER A 106 -3.43 18.63 -2.35
N VAL A 107 -3.41 19.93 -2.60
CA VAL A 107 -4.45 20.83 -2.09
C VAL A 107 -5.78 20.48 -2.77
N ASP A 108 -6.88 20.59 -2.02
CA ASP A 108 -8.24 20.52 -2.56
C ASP A 108 -8.65 21.92 -3.03
N ASP A 109 -8.68 22.11 -4.36
CA ASP A 109 -9.14 23.35 -4.98
C ASP A 109 -10.63 23.31 -5.36
N GLY A 110 -11.35 22.24 -4.98
CA GLY A 110 -12.77 22.08 -5.28
C GLY A 110 -13.07 21.74 -6.74
N THR A 111 -12.08 21.43 -7.57
CA THR A 111 -12.27 21.08 -8.99
C THR A 111 -11.56 19.77 -9.35
N PRO A 112 -11.96 19.04 -10.39
CA PRO A 112 -11.18 17.91 -10.92
C PRO A 112 -10.15 18.33 -11.98
N SER A 113 -10.02 19.64 -12.24
CA SER A 113 -9.14 20.17 -13.28
C SER A 113 -7.66 20.03 -12.89
N ASN A 114 -6.77 20.09 -13.88
CA ASN A 114 -5.32 20.07 -13.69
C ASN A 114 -4.78 18.91 -12.79
N PRO A 115 -5.07 17.63 -13.13
CA PRO A 115 -4.57 16.48 -12.36
C PRO A 115 -3.04 16.41 -12.34
N SER A 116 -2.36 16.92 -13.38
CA SER A 116 -0.90 17.02 -13.44
C SER A 116 -0.34 17.94 -12.36
N GLY A 117 -0.90 19.15 -12.20
CA GLY A 117 -0.48 20.07 -11.13
C GLY A 117 -0.74 19.53 -9.73
N LYS A 118 -1.89 18.87 -9.53
CA LYS A 118 -2.22 18.19 -8.26
C LYS A 118 -1.23 17.08 -7.93
N PHE A 119 -0.91 16.25 -8.92
CA PHE A 119 0.13 15.24 -8.77
C PHE A 119 1.48 15.87 -8.40
N GLN A 120 1.91 16.94 -9.08
CA GLN A 120 3.18 17.59 -8.77
C GLN A 120 3.22 18.12 -7.32
N GLN A 121 2.12 18.67 -6.81
CA GLN A 121 2.03 19.10 -5.41
C GLN A 121 2.18 17.93 -4.43
N ALA A 122 1.50 16.82 -4.69
CA ALA A 122 1.62 15.61 -3.88
C ALA A 122 3.04 15.02 -3.93
N LEU A 123 3.64 14.98 -5.13
CA LEU A 123 4.97 14.46 -5.36
C LEU A 123 6.06 15.31 -4.70
N GLU A 124 5.93 16.64 -4.74
CA GLU A 124 6.82 17.56 -4.04
C GLU A 124 6.83 17.25 -2.53
N LYS A 125 5.65 17.06 -1.93
CA LYS A 125 5.55 16.71 -0.50
C LYS A 125 6.23 15.38 -0.17
N LEU A 126 6.10 14.37 -1.04
CA LEU A 126 6.78 13.09 -0.88
C LEU A 126 8.31 13.26 -0.92
N VAL A 127 8.82 13.93 -1.96
CA VAL A 127 10.28 14.10 -2.14
C VAL A 127 10.89 14.94 -1.01
N LEU A 128 10.23 16.04 -0.61
CA LEU A 128 10.68 16.85 0.52
C LEU A 128 10.67 16.06 1.83
N HIS A 129 9.68 15.20 2.05
CA HIS A 129 9.64 14.35 3.25
C HIS A 129 10.81 13.36 3.26
N ASP A 130 11.06 12.66 2.16
CA ASP A 130 12.18 11.72 2.04
C ASP A 130 13.56 12.40 2.18
N GLN A 131 13.70 13.64 1.70
CA GLN A 131 14.92 14.44 1.89
C GLN A 131 15.13 14.85 3.35
N ASN A 132 14.05 15.26 4.04
CA ASN A 132 14.11 15.69 5.44
C ASN A 132 14.26 14.53 6.42
N PHE A 133 13.78 13.35 6.05
CA PHE A 133 13.86 12.12 6.86
C PHE A 133 14.50 10.99 6.04
N PRO A 134 15.82 11.05 5.77
CA PRO A 134 16.50 10.01 5.03
C PRO A 134 16.30 8.64 5.69
N LYS A 135 16.06 7.61 4.88
CA LYS A 135 15.79 6.22 5.32
C LYS A 135 14.47 6.01 6.06
N PHE A 136 13.57 7.00 6.10
CA PHE A 136 12.21 6.78 6.60
C PHE A 136 11.44 5.79 5.71
N PHE A 137 11.65 5.87 4.40
CA PHE A 137 11.13 4.91 3.43
C PHE A 137 12.26 4.02 2.89
N ASP A 138 11.92 2.76 2.61
CA ASP A 138 12.83 1.88 1.89
C ASP A 138 13.14 2.41 0.50
N ASN A 139 14.39 2.23 0.09
CA ASN A 139 14.85 2.63 -1.24
C ASN A 139 14.41 1.60 -2.30
N THR A 140 13.11 1.58 -2.57
CA THR A 140 12.48 0.70 -3.55
C THR A 140 12.49 1.33 -4.95
N SER A 141 12.26 0.52 -5.96
CA SER A 141 12.07 0.93 -7.34
C SER A 141 10.85 1.84 -7.50
N GLY A 142 9.78 1.59 -6.73
CA GLY A 142 8.61 2.49 -6.70
C GLY A 142 8.96 3.90 -6.22
N LEU A 143 9.74 4.02 -5.13
CA LEU A 143 10.21 5.31 -4.61
C LEU A 143 11.18 6.00 -5.58
N ARG A 144 12.12 5.25 -6.17
CA ARG A 144 13.02 5.76 -7.21
C ARG A 144 12.25 6.26 -8.43
N GLY A 145 11.16 5.57 -8.80
CA GLY A 145 10.25 6.00 -9.86
C GLY A 145 9.64 7.37 -9.57
N PHE A 146 9.11 7.58 -8.37
CA PHE A 146 8.61 8.89 -7.95
C PHE A 146 9.69 9.98 -7.98
N LYS A 147 10.88 9.71 -7.46
CA LYS A 147 12.02 10.66 -7.51
C LYS A 147 12.42 11.00 -8.96
N SER A 148 12.39 10.04 -9.87
CA SER A 148 12.65 10.26 -11.30
C SER A 148 11.58 11.11 -11.98
N LEU A 149 10.30 10.92 -11.64
CA LEU A 149 9.20 11.75 -12.13
C LEU A 149 9.33 13.19 -11.62
N HIS A 150 9.73 13.36 -10.37
CA HIS A 150 9.96 14.68 -9.75
C HIS A 150 11.09 15.43 -10.45
N ALA A 151 12.24 14.79 -10.62
CA ALA A 151 13.41 15.38 -11.27
C ALA A 151 13.12 15.84 -12.71
N ARG A 152 12.26 15.12 -13.44
CA ARG A 152 11.85 15.45 -14.81
C ARG A 152 10.59 16.29 -14.92
N ARG A 153 9.95 16.63 -13.79
CA ARG A 153 8.63 17.32 -13.73
C ARG A 153 7.58 16.68 -14.63
N HIS A 154 7.54 15.35 -14.65
CA HIS A 154 6.70 14.58 -15.56
C HIS A 154 5.49 13.97 -14.85
N TYR A 155 4.30 14.16 -15.42
CA TYR A 155 3.09 13.50 -14.97
C TYR A 155 2.80 12.25 -15.82
N PRO A 156 2.86 11.04 -15.25
CA PRO A 156 2.71 9.79 -16.01
C PRO A 156 1.24 9.33 -16.13
N GLY A 157 0.28 10.07 -15.56
CA GLY A 157 -1.10 9.63 -15.41
C GLY A 157 -1.35 8.86 -14.11
N LEU A 158 -2.59 8.91 -13.60
CA LEU A 158 -2.94 8.34 -12.28
C LEU A 158 -2.72 6.83 -12.17
N GLY A 159 -2.87 6.09 -13.27
CA GLY A 159 -2.62 4.64 -13.29
C GLY A 159 -1.17 4.30 -12.94
N GLN A 160 -0.21 5.01 -13.54
CA GLN A 160 1.22 4.84 -13.25
C GLN A 160 1.58 5.32 -11.83
N VAL A 161 0.91 6.34 -11.32
CA VAL A 161 1.06 6.78 -9.92
C VAL A 161 0.63 5.67 -8.95
N LYS A 162 -0.51 5.03 -9.22
CA LYS A 162 -0.98 3.88 -8.42
C LYS A 162 -0.03 2.70 -8.54
N GLN A 163 0.44 2.39 -9.75
CA GLN A 163 1.42 1.34 -10.00
C GLN A 163 2.71 1.53 -9.19
N LEU A 164 3.27 2.75 -9.15
CA LEU A 164 4.47 3.04 -8.36
C LEU A 164 4.23 2.89 -6.85
N SER A 165 3.04 3.28 -6.38
CA SER A 165 2.65 3.09 -4.97
C SER A 165 2.56 1.60 -4.62
N MET A 166 1.94 0.79 -5.49
CA MET A 166 1.85 -0.67 -5.32
C MET A 166 3.22 -1.34 -5.39
N GLN A 167 4.07 -0.94 -6.34
CA GLN A 167 5.42 -1.48 -6.47
C GLN A 167 6.24 -1.17 -5.22
N HIS A 168 6.16 0.07 -4.71
CA HIS A 168 6.82 0.43 -3.47
C HIS A 168 6.34 -0.44 -2.30
N HIS A 169 5.02 -0.59 -2.14
CA HIS A 169 4.42 -1.41 -1.10
C HIS A 169 4.93 -2.85 -1.09
N ILE A 170 4.95 -3.51 -2.26
CA ILE A 170 5.43 -4.89 -2.40
C ILE A 170 6.91 -4.99 -2.01
N GLU A 171 7.73 -4.04 -2.48
CA GLU A 171 9.17 -4.02 -2.20
C GLU A 171 9.52 -3.61 -0.75
N THR A 172 8.60 -3.01 0.01
CA THR A 172 8.77 -2.71 1.45
C THR A 172 8.72 -3.96 2.33
N ILE A 173 8.12 -5.05 1.85
CA ILE A 173 7.96 -6.31 2.60
C ILE A 173 8.98 -7.39 2.17
N CYS A 174 9.67 -7.18 1.03
CA CYS A 174 10.50 -8.18 0.36
C CYS A 174 12.01 -8.02 0.59
#